data_AF-A0A8T6G7F6-F1
#
_entry.id   AF-A0A8T6G7F6-F1
#
_cell.length_a   1.000
_cell.length_b   1.000
_cell.length_c   1.000
_cell.angle_alpha   90.00
_cell.angle_beta   90.00
_cell.angle_gamma   90.00
#
_symmetry.space_group_name_H-M   'P 1'
#
loop_
_entity.id
_entity.type
_entity.pdbx_description
1 polymer ?
#
loop_
_entity_poly.entity_id
_entity_poly.type
_entity_poly.pdbx_seq_one_letter_code
_entity_poly.pdbx_strand_id
1 'polypeptide(L)'
;MVHRPFEFEFPPDFADRLTRFKEASGLSWRAIARMLGVSPSRLRQWRNKGVLPSLDHLFLLLLIAERMGLREILMWHERDLPSGFDPKEMR
;
A
#
# COMPACT_ATOMS: atom_id res chain seq x y z
N MET A 1 -30.16 -4.01 -12.04
CA MET A 1 -29.17 -3.92 -10.94
C MET A 1 -27.81 -3.91 -11.59
N VAL A 2 -27.18 -2.74 -11.74
CA VAL A 2 -25.85 -2.64 -12.34
C VAL A 2 -24.87 -3.04 -11.25
N HIS A 3 -24.20 -4.18 -11.43
CA HIS A 3 -23.11 -4.60 -10.56
C HIS A 3 -21.98 -3.59 -10.78
N ARG A 4 -21.87 -2.59 -9.90
CA ARG A 4 -20.67 -1.75 -9.86
C ARG A 4 -19.55 -2.72 -9.47
N PRO A 5 -18.53 -2.96 -10.31
CA PRO A 5 -17.39 -3.75 -9.88
C PRO A 5 -16.85 -3.07 -8.63
N PHE A 6 -16.57 -3.84 -7.58
CA PHE A 6 -15.90 -3.31 -6.39
C PHE A 6 -14.62 -2.65 -6.87
N GLU A 7 -14.64 -1.33 -7.03
CA GLU A 7 -13.45 -0.52 -7.12
C GLU A 7 -12.81 -0.70 -5.75
N PHE A 8 -11.83 -1.60 -5.69
CA PHE A 8 -10.98 -1.72 -4.53
C PHE A 8 -10.20 -0.40 -4.45
N GLU A 9 -10.84 0.61 -3.86
CA GLU A 9 -10.23 1.90 -3.61
C GLU A 9 -9.13 1.66 -2.58
N PHE A 10 -7.89 1.68 -3.05
CA PHE A 10 -6.74 1.75 -2.17
C PHE A 10 -6.95 2.94 -1.24
N PRO A 11 -6.74 2.79 0.07
CA PRO A 11 -7.13 3.85 0.96
C PRO A 11 -6.32 5.11 0.66
N PRO A 12 -6.95 6.28 0.82
CA PRO A 12 -6.39 7.55 0.42
C PRO A 12 -5.06 7.87 1.12
N ASP A 13 -4.76 7.18 2.23
CA ASP A 13 -3.57 7.35 3.06
C ASP A 13 -2.38 6.47 2.66
N PHE A 14 -2.43 5.74 1.53
CA PHE A 14 -1.31 4.87 1.10
C PHE A 14 0.02 5.61 0.99
N ALA A 15 0.02 6.82 0.45
CA ALA A 15 1.22 7.65 0.34
C ALA A 15 1.79 8.00 1.73
N ASP A 16 0.92 8.26 2.71
CA ASP A 16 1.31 8.56 4.09
C ASP A 16 1.87 7.32 4.78
N ARG A 17 1.23 6.16 4.62
CA ARG A 17 1.71 4.87 5.12
C ARG A 17 3.07 4.52 4.55
N LEU A 18 3.28 4.73 3.26
CA LEU A 18 4.56 4.52 2.60
C LEU A 18 5.64 5.47 3.14
N THR A 19 5.27 6.70 3.50
CA THR A 19 6.16 7.67 4.15
C THR A 19 6.54 7.24 5.57
N ARG A 20 5.56 6.81 6.38
CA ARG A 20 5.80 6.25 7.71
C ARG A 20 6.68 5.00 7.66
N PHE A 21 6.46 4.13 6.67
CA PHE A 21 7.29 2.94 6.46
C PHE A 21 8.74 3.35 6.15
N LYS A 22 8.94 4.35 5.28
CA LYS A 22 10.27 4.88 4.98
C LYS A 22 10.97 5.44 6.22
N GLU A 23 10.24 6.12 7.10
CA GLU A 23 10.79 6.69 8.32
C GLU A 23 11.16 5.60 9.34
N ALA A 24 10.25 4.66 9.59
CA ALA A 24 10.45 3.57 10.54
C ALA A 24 11.53 2.57 10.08
N SER A 25 11.66 2.34 8.77
CA SER A 25 12.67 1.44 8.21
C SER A 25 14.08 2.04 8.16
N GLY A 26 14.21 3.37 8.30
CA GLY A 26 15.47 4.08 8.09
C GLY A 26 15.99 4.06 6.65
N LEU A 27 15.21 3.55 5.69
CA LEU A 27 15.63 3.40 4.30
C LEU A 27 15.52 4.72 3.53
N SER A 28 16.38 4.88 2.52
CA SER A 28 16.18 5.94 1.52
C SER A 28 15.13 5.52 0.51
N TRP A 29 14.46 6.49 -0.12
CA TRP A 29 13.54 6.22 -1.23
C TRP A 29 14.20 5.45 -2.38
N ARG A 30 15.50 5.64 -2.62
CA ARG A 30 16.25 4.88 -3.64
C ARG A 30 16.44 3.42 -3.23
N ALA A 31 16.67 3.16 -1.95
CA ALA A 31 16.77 1.80 -1.43
C ALA A 31 15.43 1.07 -1.54
N ILE A 32 14.33 1.72 -1.14
CA ILE A 32 12.97 1.18 -1.28
C ILE A 32 12.66 0.87 -2.75
N ALA A 33 12.93 1.81 -3.67
CA ALA A 33 12.70 1.60 -5.10
C ALA A 33 13.49 0.39 -5.64
N ARG A 34 14.76 0.25 -5.23
CA ARG A 34 15.62 -0.87 -5.61
C ARG A 34 15.09 -2.20 -5.07
N MET A 35 14.67 -2.24 -3.81
CA MET A 35 14.10 -3.45 -3.19
C MET A 35 12.82 -3.87 -3.89
N LEU A 36 12.01 -2.90 -4.33
CA LEU A 36 10.77 -3.11 -5.07
C LEU A 36 10.96 -3.38 -6.56
N GLY A 37 12.19 -3.31 -7.10
CA GLY A 37 12.45 -3.48 -8.53
C GLY A 37 11.87 -2.36 -9.41
N VAL A 38 11.56 -1.19 -8.85
CA VAL A 38 10.97 -0.06 -9.58
C VAL A 38 11.92 1.12 -9.74
N SER A 39 11.65 1.99 -10.72
CA SER A 39 12.38 3.25 -10.83
C SER A 39 11.98 4.22 -9.70
N PRO A 40 12.90 5.11 -9.25
CA PRO A 40 12.57 6.17 -8.30
C PRO A 40 11.43 7.09 -8.77
N SER A 41 11.29 7.26 -10.09
CA SER A 41 10.19 8.02 -10.69
C SER A 41 8.85 7.34 -10.50
N ARG A 42 8.76 6.01 -10.66
CA ARG A 42 7.54 5.24 -10.39
C ARG A 42 7.17 5.29 -8.91
N LEU A 43 8.14 5.13 -8.02
CA LEU A 43 7.91 5.32 -6.58
C LEU A 43 7.48 6.75 -6.20
N ARG A 44 7.91 7.77 -6.95
CA ARG A 44 7.42 9.14 -6.78
C ARG A 44 5.97 9.29 -7.25
N GLN A 45 5.56 8.63 -8.33
CA GLN A 45 4.16 8.65 -8.77
C GLN A 45 3.22 8.07 -7.71
N TRP A 46 3.65 7.01 -7.03
CA TRP A 46 2.88 6.42 -5.94
C TRP A 46 2.67 7.37 -4.77
N ARG A 47 3.70 8.14 -4.41
CA ARG A 47 3.64 9.07 -3.26
C ARG A 47 2.92 10.38 -3.57
N ASN A 48 3.04 10.89 -4.79
CA ASN A 48 2.66 12.28 -5.09
C ASN A 48 1.52 12.41 -6.09
N LYS A 49 1.22 11.35 -6.86
CA LYS A 49 0.24 11.41 -7.96
C LYS A 49 -0.93 10.44 -7.76
N GLY A 50 -0.99 9.75 -6.61
CA GLY A 50 -2.03 8.76 -6.34
C GLY A 50 -2.00 7.55 -7.29
N VAL A 51 -0.90 7.34 -8.02
CA VAL A 51 -0.78 6.16 -8.90
C VAL A 51 -0.59 4.93 -8.03
N LEU A 52 -1.41 3.91 -8.21
CA LEU A 52 -1.31 2.73 -7.38
C LEU A 52 -0.19 1.79 -7.85
N PRO A 53 0.53 1.14 -6.92
CA PRO A 53 1.35 -0.02 -7.25
C PRO A 53 0.50 -1.17 -7.81
N SER A 54 1.10 -2.04 -8.62
CA SER A 54 0.45 -3.31 -8.95
C SER A 54 0.40 -4.23 -7.71
N LEU A 55 -0.45 -5.26 -7.77
CA LEU A 55 -0.54 -6.26 -6.70
C LEU A 55 0.82 -6.87 -6.36
N ASP A 56 1.65 -7.21 -7.35
CA ASP A 56 2.99 -7.78 -7.10
C ASP A 56 3.88 -6.84 -6.27
N HIS A 57 3.86 -5.54 -6.58
CA HIS A 57 4.64 -4.56 -5.83
C HIS A 57 4.10 -4.36 -4.41
N LEU A 58 2.78 -4.49 -4.22
CA LEU A 58 2.16 -4.46 -2.90
C LEU A 58 2.54 -5.67 -2.06
N PHE A 59 2.45 -6.87 -2.64
CA PHE A 59 2.89 -8.09 -1.98
C PHE A 59 4.36 -8.00 -1.60
N LEU A 60 5.22 -7.51 -2.50
CA LEU A 60 6.65 -7.35 -2.20
C LEU A 60 6.87 -6.32 -1.08
N LEU A 61 6.16 -5.19 -1.11
CA LEU A 61 6.24 -4.16 -0.09
C LEU A 61 5.81 -4.70 1.29
N LEU A 62 4.70 -5.45 1.35
CA LEU A 62 4.23 -6.11 2.57
C LEU A 62 5.22 -7.17 3.07
N LEU A 63 5.80 -7.96 2.18
CA LEU A 63 6.81 -8.96 2.53
C LEU A 63 8.06 -8.32 3.13
N ILE A 64 8.52 -7.20 2.54
CA ILE A 64 9.65 -6.42 3.07
C ILE A 64 9.29 -5.88 4.46
N ALA A 65 8.11 -5.29 4.61
CA ALA A 65 7.68 -4.72 5.89
C ALA A 65 7.53 -5.79 6.98
N GLU A 66 7.01 -6.98 6.65
CA GLU A 66 6.94 -8.12 7.56
C GLU A 66 8.34 -8.52 8.05
N ARG A 67 9.31 -8.64 7.14
CA ARG A 67 10.70 -8.98 7.51
C ARG A 67 11.37 -7.92 8.39
N MET A 68 10.87 -6.70 8.38
CA MET A 68 11.35 -5.61 9.23
C MET A 68 10.51 -5.43 10.51
N GLY A 69 9.45 -6.20 10.72
CA GLY A 69 8.51 -6.00 11.83
C GLY A 69 7.66 -4.72 11.71
N LEU A 70 7.49 -4.21 10.49
CA LEU A 70 6.81 -2.94 10.17
C LEU A 70 5.52 -3.15 9.36
N ARG A 71 5.04 -4.38 9.22
CA ARG A 71 3.86 -4.72 8.41
C ARG A 71 2.63 -3.89 8.78
N GLU A 72 2.39 -3.67 10.06
CA GLU A 72 1.23 -2.91 10.56
C GLU A 72 1.18 -1.46 10.05
N ILE A 73 2.33 -0.88 9.66
CA ILE A 73 2.35 0.48 9.08
C ILE A 73 1.66 0.49 7.71
N LEU A 74 1.75 -0.60 6.96
CA LEU A 74 1.25 -0.71 5.58
C LEU A 74 -0.08 -1.47 5.49
N MET A 75 -0.39 -2.31 6.47
CA MET A 75 -1.65 -3.04 6.56
C MET A 75 -2.81 -2.12 6.93
N TRP A 76 -3.97 -2.43 6.37
CA TRP A 76 -5.23 -1.83 6.81
C TRP A 76 -5.73 -2.53 8.07
N HIS A 77 -6.20 -1.74 9.02
CA HIS A 77 -7.05 -2.28 10.08
C HIS A 77 -8.51 -2.26 9.63
N GLU A 78 -9.33 -3.14 10.19
CA GLU A 78 -10.79 -3.12 10.00
C GLU A 78 -11.42 -1.74 10.26
N ARG A 79 -10.76 -0.93 11.11
CA ARG A 79 -11.16 0.45 11.44
C ARG A 79 -10.99 1.45 10.29
N ASP A 80 -10.21 1.09 9.27
CA ASP A 80 -9.95 1.93 8.09
C ASP A 80 -10.96 1.66 6.96
N LEU A 81 -11.80 0.63 7.10
CA LEU A 81 -12.85 0.30 6.15
C LEU A 81 -14.03 1.28 6.33
N PRO A 82 -14.66 1.73 5.23
CA PRO A 82 -15.87 2.54 5.34
C PRO A 82 -16.95 1.77 6.11
N SER A 83 -17.65 2.47 7.01
CA SER A 83 -18.75 1.92 7.79
C SER A 83 -19.74 1.18 6.87
N GLY A 84 -19.85 -0.14 7.03
CA GLY A 84 -20.70 -1.01 6.21
C GLY A 84 -19.96 -1.99 5.28
N PHE A 85 -18.63 -2.03 5.28
CA PHE A 85 -17.89 -3.11 4.62
C PHE A 85 -18.09 -4.44 5.38
N ASP A 86 -18.78 -5.42 4.78
CA ASP A 86 -18.89 -6.79 5.31
C ASP A 86 -17.93 -7.73 4.54
N PRO A 87 -16.86 -8.23 5.19
CA PRO A 87 -15.92 -9.17 4.57
C PRO A 87 -16.55 -10.50 4.11
N LYS A 88 -17.76 -10.84 4.59
CA LYS A 88 -18.46 -12.10 4.26
C LYS A 88 -19.16 -12.07 2.91
N GLU A 89 -19.37 -10.88 2.33
CA GLU A 89 -19.98 -10.69 1.01
C GLU A 89 -19.00 -11.00 -0.15
N MET A 90 -17.73 -11.33 0.14
CA MET A 90 -16.70 -11.69 -0.86
C MET A 90 -16.60 -13.20 -1.14
N ARG A 91 -17.62 -14.00 -0.82
CA ARG A 91 -17.65 -15.45 -1.09
C ARG A 91 -18.34 -15.82 -2.40
#